data_AF-A0A327ZC04-F1
#
_entry.id   AF-A0A327ZC04-F1
#
_cell.length_a   1.000
_cell.length_b   1.000
_cell.length_c   1.000
_cell.angle_alpha   90.00
_cell.angle_beta   90.00
_cell.angle_gamma   90.00
#
_symmetry.space_group_name_H-M   'P 1'
#
loop_
_entity.id
_entity.type
_entity.pdbx_description
1 polymer ?
#
loop_
_entity_poly.entity_id
_entity_poly.type
_entity_poly.pdbx_seq_one_letter_code
_entity_poly.pdbx_strand_id
1 'polypeptide(L)'
;MPKTSRRITVHPLTLREVEVVRVADLTPGMRRITLAGAQLGEFTSANGFPRPAFDSTGFDDDIRLVFCYPGQSEPVLPVQTEKGVDLPRDPRPLSRIYTVRRWDAAAGELDIDVVKHGIGVGTTWAYRAQVGDRIHFFGPSASRALPHDADWLLVAGDDTTIPAIARLLEELPEDTRAQVLIEIAANEDRQQLRELPGVEVTWLVRDGAEAGTTTHLLDAVRNCGWWDGRPFAWIAGQQAAVRDIRRHLVEDRAVPKEDIEFIGYWRRGEVVALEQDAAVPDPEKTRTPFERLHDLTELIAPVAIRTAVELGVPELISRGVTSVADLAVKVGADERALGKLLRYLHTLDILTPAEPDHYRLTPVGEVLTVEFVINALHPAGVVGREMLGIHGLTASIRTGRASYASVTGQTFAEVRAEQDYEDRYLERLALFQATLAEPIAASDILKGVRHLVLHSGGAGAQAREFVAAHPHLHVTICALPAQADWLRRDLPATIPDEQQRARVSVAEQSVFEPSPAADAVFVIRAFKNLADADAAHALRRAAENLLPGGRVLLVEDLFDTGDLDEHDGEADLLALAVHGSGLRTGTELDAVITRAGLVRSATHTVGWGTTIHELAPSPR
;
A
#
# COMPACT_ATOMS: atom_id res chain seq x y z
N MET A 1 7.97 9.63 -10.41
CA MET A 1 7.62 11.06 -10.53
C MET A 1 7.76 11.47 -11.98
N PRO A 2 6.71 12.00 -12.64
CA PRO A 2 6.89 12.60 -13.96
C PRO A 2 7.93 13.71 -13.85
N LYS A 3 8.90 13.75 -14.78
CA LYS A 3 9.72 14.94 -14.98
C LYS A 3 8.73 16.08 -15.22
N THR A 4 8.82 17.18 -14.50
CA THR A 4 8.11 18.42 -14.82
C THR A 4 9.17 19.45 -15.16
N SER A 5 8.93 20.31 -16.15
CA SER A 5 9.81 21.44 -16.45
C SER A 5 9.73 22.56 -15.41
N ARG A 6 8.84 22.44 -14.42
CA ARG A 6 8.68 23.40 -13.32
C ARG A 6 9.60 23.07 -12.15
N ARG A 7 10.22 24.09 -11.56
CA ARG A 7 11.00 23.94 -10.32
C ARG A 7 10.04 23.66 -9.15
N ILE A 8 10.33 22.59 -8.39
CA ILE A 8 9.55 22.18 -7.21
C ILE A 8 10.25 22.65 -5.93
N THR A 9 9.49 23.27 -5.03
CA THR A 9 9.89 23.56 -3.64
C THR A 9 9.03 22.69 -2.71
N VAL A 10 9.64 21.84 -1.89
CA VAL A 10 8.92 20.95 -0.97
C VAL A 10 8.70 21.64 0.36
N HIS A 11 7.50 21.51 0.91
CA HIS A 11 7.08 22.08 2.19
C HIS A 11 6.77 20.97 3.20
N PRO A 12 7.03 21.17 4.50
CA PRO A 12 6.61 20.21 5.52
C PRO A 12 5.07 20.22 5.65
N LEU A 13 4.45 19.04 5.60
CA LEU A 13 3.03 18.90 5.85
C LEU A 13 2.69 19.31 7.29
N THR A 14 1.97 20.42 7.40
CA THR A 14 1.63 21.06 8.67
C THR A 14 0.11 21.13 8.79
N LEU A 15 -0.44 20.54 9.86
CA LEU A 15 -1.85 20.69 10.22
C LEU A 15 -2.06 22.06 10.87
N ARG A 16 -2.95 22.86 10.29
CA ARG A 16 -3.30 24.21 10.74
C ARG A 16 -4.78 24.32 11.02
N GLU A 17 -5.11 25.04 12.06
CA GLU A 17 -6.45 25.51 12.38
C GLU A 17 -6.59 26.98 11.99
N VAL A 18 -7.67 27.30 11.27
CA VAL A 18 -8.00 28.64 10.82
C VAL A 18 -9.50 28.91 10.96
N GLU A 19 -9.88 30.17 10.85
CA GLU A 19 -11.24 30.67 10.95
C GLU A 19 -11.66 31.35 9.65
N VAL A 20 -12.93 31.18 9.27
CA VAL A 20 -13.55 31.93 8.19
C VAL A 20 -13.71 33.39 8.61
N VAL A 21 -13.02 34.30 7.93
CA VAL A 21 -13.10 35.74 8.19
C VAL A 21 -13.93 36.50 7.16
N ARG A 22 -14.14 35.92 5.97
CA ARG A 22 -14.95 36.53 4.91
C ARG A 22 -15.52 35.48 3.96
N VAL A 23 -16.73 35.71 3.48
CA VAL A 23 -17.42 34.88 2.48
C VAL A 23 -17.99 35.78 1.39
N ALA A 24 -17.78 35.44 0.12
CA ALA A 24 -18.30 36.21 -1.01
C ALA A 24 -18.73 35.27 -2.16
N ASP A 25 -19.94 35.46 -2.69
CA ASP A 25 -20.35 34.80 -3.94
C ASP A 25 -19.74 35.57 -5.12
N LEU A 26 -18.87 34.91 -5.90
CA LEU A 26 -18.21 35.51 -7.07
C LEU A 26 -19.09 35.44 -8.30
N THR A 27 -19.76 34.30 -8.47
CA THR A 27 -20.78 34.03 -9.49
C THR A 27 -21.88 33.18 -8.83
N PRO A 28 -23.00 32.90 -9.52
CA PRO A 28 -23.98 31.93 -9.02
C PRO A 28 -23.34 30.58 -8.66
N GLY A 29 -22.42 30.10 -9.51
CA GLY A 29 -21.72 28.82 -9.40
C GLY A 29 -20.40 28.82 -8.63
N MET A 30 -19.91 29.94 -8.09
CA MET A 30 -18.64 29.99 -7.36
C MET A 30 -18.70 30.89 -6.12
N ARG A 31 -18.17 30.41 -4.99
CA ARG A 31 -18.04 31.20 -3.75
C ARG A 31 -16.61 31.18 -3.22
N ARG A 32 -16.13 32.37 -2.85
CA ARG A 32 -14.87 32.58 -2.15
C ARG A 32 -15.06 32.51 -0.65
N ILE A 33 -14.14 31.83 0.02
CA ILE A 33 -14.02 31.78 1.47
C ILE A 33 -12.60 32.23 1.82
N THR A 34 -12.51 33.22 2.70
CA THR A 34 -11.24 33.73 3.22
C THR A 34 -11.03 33.22 4.61
N LEU A 35 -9.85 32.65 4.84
CA LEU A 35 -9.41 32.03 6.06
C LEU A 35 -8.29 32.88 6.68
N ALA A 36 -8.30 33.04 8.00
CA ALA A 36 -7.21 33.64 8.75
C ALA A 36 -7.02 32.90 10.09
N GLY A 37 -5.85 33.05 10.71
CA GLY A 37 -5.59 32.44 12.01
C GLY A 37 -4.13 32.48 12.41
N ALA A 38 -3.86 32.40 13.71
CA ALA A 38 -2.50 32.47 14.25
C ALA A 38 -1.59 31.35 13.71
N GLN A 39 -2.16 30.17 13.43
CA GLN A 39 -1.41 29.04 12.87
C GLN A 39 -1.05 29.21 11.38
N LEU A 40 -1.39 30.32 10.72
CA LEU A 40 -0.80 30.68 9.43
C LEU A 40 0.61 31.29 9.58
N GLY A 41 0.95 31.79 10.76
CA GLY A 41 2.31 32.14 11.14
C GLY A 41 3.13 30.92 11.61
N GLU A 42 4.33 31.18 12.12
CA GLU A 42 5.12 30.17 12.83
C GLU A 42 4.43 29.80 14.16
N PHE A 43 4.38 28.51 14.49
CA PHE A 43 3.78 28.04 15.74
C PHE A 43 4.40 26.72 16.20
N THR A 44 4.09 26.27 17.42
CA THR A 44 4.44 24.94 17.91
C THR A 44 3.19 24.07 17.96
N SER A 45 3.21 22.89 17.32
CA SER A 45 2.06 21.97 17.31
C SER A 45 1.75 21.43 18.70
N ALA A 46 0.54 20.89 18.90
CA ALA A 46 0.08 20.39 20.20
C ALA A 46 1.00 19.33 20.85
N ASN A 47 1.75 18.59 20.04
CA ASN A 47 2.74 17.60 20.47
C ASN A 47 4.19 18.12 20.50
N GLY A 48 4.40 19.43 20.47
CA GLY A 48 5.68 20.07 20.78
C GLY A 48 6.64 20.27 19.60
N PHE A 49 6.20 20.07 18.35
CA PHE A 49 7.06 20.28 17.19
C PHE A 49 6.92 21.69 16.61
N PRO A 50 8.03 22.42 16.35
CA PRO A 50 7.97 23.73 15.71
C PRO A 50 7.53 23.60 14.25
N ARG A 51 6.71 24.56 13.79
CA ARG A 51 6.14 24.61 12.44
C ARG A 51 6.42 25.96 11.79
N PRO A 52 6.86 25.97 10.51
CA PRO A 52 7.10 27.22 9.80
C PRO A 52 5.79 27.96 9.52
N ALA A 53 5.89 29.22 9.15
CA ALA A 53 4.77 29.97 8.59
C ALA A 53 4.22 29.27 7.34
N PHE A 54 2.93 29.48 7.06
CA PHE A 54 2.31 29.01 5.83
C PHE A 54 2.92 29.77 4.65
N ASP A 55 3.24 29.04 3.59
CA ASP A 55 3.76 29.59 2.35
C ASP A 55 3.11 28.86 1.18
N SER A 56 2.84 29.61 0.12
CA SER A 56 2.26 29.10 -1.12
C SER A 56 2.70 29.99 -2.27
N THR A 57 3.60 29.48 -3.11
CA THR A 57 4.22 30.23 -4.19
C THR A 57 3.85 29.73 -5.59
N GLY A 58 3.14 28.61 -5.70
CA GLY A 58 2.68 28.07 -6.98
C GLY A 58 1.21 28.36 -7.23
N PHE A 59 0.87 28.70 -8.49
CA PHE A 59 -0.51 29.02 -8.88
C PHE A 59 -1.50 27.86 -8.68
N ASP A 60 -0.99 26.63 -8.70
CA ASP A 60 -1.75 25.38 -8.54
C ASP A 60 -1.42 24.67 -7.22
N ASP A 61 -0.87 25.40 -6.25
CA ASP A 61 -0.70 24.90 -4.89
C ASP A 61 -2.06 24.50 -4.30
N ASP A 62 -2.08 23.37 -3.62
CA ASP A 62 -3.28 22.83 -3.01
C ASP A 62 -3.13 22.56 -1.52
N ILE A 63 -4.22 22.74 -0.79
CA ILE A 63 -4.36 22.38 0.62
C ILE A 63 -5.47 21.36 0.77
N ARG A 64 -5.36 20.53 1.80
CA ARG A 64 -6.40 19.58 2.16
C ARG A 64 -7.20 20.09 3.34
N LEU A 65 -8.42 20.57 3.08
CA LEU A 65 -9.38 20.91 4.13
C LEU A 65 -9.93 19.63 4.77
N VAL A 66 -10.09 19.65 6.10
CA VAL A 66 -10.63 18.57 6.90
C VAL A 66 -12.00 18.98 7.45
N PHE A 67 -13.01 18.16 7.20
CA PHE A 67 -14.42 18.40 7.52
C PHE A 67 -14.89 17.46 8.62
N CYS A 68 -15.92 17.90 9.33
CA CYS A 68 -16.63 17.04 10.27
C CYS A 68 -17.38 15.93 9.52
N TYR A 69 -17.43 14.75 10.12
CA TYR A 69 -18.40 13.76 9.71
C TYR A 69 -19.82 14.26 10.00
N PRO A 70 -20.82 13.77 9.26
CA PRO A 70 -22.21 14.15 9.48
C PRO A 70 -22.66 13.87 10.91
N GLY A 71 -23.40 14.81 11.48
CA GLY A 71 -23.86 14.73 12.87
C GLY A 71 -22.76 14.93 13.92
N GLN A 72 -21.49 15.11 13.52
CA GLN A 72 -20.39 15.42 14.43
C GLN A 72 -20.08 16.92 14.41
N SER A 73 -19.78 17.46 15.58
CA SER A 73 -19.34 18.86 15.73
C SER A 73 -17.84 19.05 15.54
N GLU A 74 -17.05 17.99 15.71
CA GLU A 74 -15.59 18.00 15.62
C GLU A 74 -15.12 17.09 14.49
N PRO A 75 -14.08 17.47 13.71
CA PRO A 75 -13.52 16.64 12.67
C PRO A 75 -12.58 15.56 13.24
N VAL A 76 -12.45 14.45 12.50
CA VAL A 76 -11.34 13.52 12.74
C VAL A 76 -10.07 14.14 12.14
N LEU A 77 -9.15 14.54 13.00
CA LEU A 77 -7.94 15.24 12.58
C LEU A 77 -6.79 14.26 12.28
N PRO A 78 -5.94 14.58 11.29
CA PRO A 78 -4.61 13.97 11.19
C PRO A 78 -3.80 14.21 12.47
N VAL A 79 -2.91 13.28 12.81
CA VAL A 79 -1.95 13.45 13.90
C VAL A 79 -0.69 14.09 13.33
N GLN A 80 -0.35 15.29 13.79
CA GLN A 80 0.90 15.93 13.40
C GLN A 80 2.09 15.07 13.86
N THR A 81 3.09 14.82 13.01
CA THR A 81 4.38 14.19 13.36
C THR A 81 5.52 15.15 13.05
N GLU A 82 6.75 14.89 13.52
CA GLU A 82 7.91 15.78 13.30
C GLU A 82 8.05 16.22 11.83
N LYS A 83 7.90 15.28 10.88
CA LYS A 83 8.14 15.52 9.44
C LYS A 83 6.88 15.53 8.56
N GLY A 84 5.68 15.37 9.13
CA GLY A 84 4.45 15.33 8.33
C GLY A 84 3.18 15.12 9.17
N VAL A 85 2.17 14.49 8.60
CA VAL A 85 0.91 14.17 9.30
C VAL A 85 0.54 12.71 9.07
N ASP A 86 0.15 12.01 10.14
CA ASP A 86 -0.37 10.66 10.09
C ASP A 86 -1.90 10.70 10.02
N LEU A 87 -2.49 9.91 9.13
CA LEU A 87 -3.94 9.85 8.94
C LEU A 87 -4.52 8.69 9.76
N PRO A 88 -5.39 8.93 10.74
CA PRO A 88 -6.15 7.88 11.41
C PRO A 88 -6.87 6.98 10.40
N ARG A 89 -6.98 5.69 10.72
CA ARG A 89 -7.62 4.69 9.83
C ARG A 89 -9.11 4.52 10.08
N ASP A 90 -9.56 4.67 11.32
CA ASP A 90 -10.95 4.50 11.73
C ASP A 90 -11.39 5.55 12.78
N PRO A 91 -12.21 6.56 12.41
CA PRO A 91 -12.55 6.92 11.04
C PRO A 91 -11.34 7.58 10.34
N ARG A 92 -11.32 7.64 9.01
CA ARG A 92 -10.33 8.46 8.29
C ARG A 92 -10.72 9.94 8.33
N PRO A 93 -9.77 10.90 8.32
CA PRO A 93 -10.12 12.31 8.15
C PRO A 93 -10.92 12.57 6.86
N LEU A 94 -12.18 13.01 7.01
CA LEU A 94 -13.02 13.40 5.88
C LEU A 94 -12.47 14.70 5.29
N SER A 95 -11.90 14.62 4.09
CA SER A 95 -11.10 15.73 3.58
C SER A 95 -11.22 15.94 2.07
N ARG A 96 -11.02 17.18 1.61
CA ARG A 96 -11.03 17.55 0.18
C ARG A 96 -9.89 18.51 -0.13
N ILE A 97 -9.40 18.41 -1.35
CA ILE A 97 -8.30 19.22 -1.86
C ILE A 97 -8.89 20.49 -2.47
N TYR A 98 -8.29 21.63 -2.16
CA TYR A 98 -8.65 22.94 -2.70
C TYR A 98 -7.41 23.70 -3.12
N THR A 99 -7.48 24.36 -4.28
CA THR A 99 -6.46 25.29 -4.73
C THR A 99 -6.36 26.48 -3.78
N VAL A 100 -5.15 26.87 -3.43
CA VAL A 100 -4.87 28.14 -2.76
C VAL A 100 -5.06 29.26 -3.78
N ARG A 101 -6.20 29.95 -3.74
CA ARG A 101 -6.53 31.00 -4.70
C ARG A 101 -5.69 32.25 -4.50
N ARG A 102 -5.47 32.65 -3.25
CA ARG A 102 -4.63 33.81 -2.85
C ARG A 102 -4.00 33.53 -1.50
N TRP A 103 -2.72 33.81 -1.37
CA TRP A 103 -2.04 33.89 -0.07
C TRP A 103 -1.48 35.29 0.13
N ASP A 104 -1.92 35.97 1.19
CA ASP A 104 -1.47 37.31 1.56
C ASP A 104 -0.78 37.25 2.92
N ALA A 105 0.55 37.08 2.89
CA ALA A 105 1.34 36.95 4.11
C ALA A 105 1.33 38.21 5.00
N ALA A 106 1.08 39.39 4.42
CA ALA A 106 1.03 40.65 5.17
C ALA A 106 -0.30 40.80 5.93
N ALA A 107 -1.40 40.41 5.29
CA ALA A 107 -2.72 40.37 5.93
C ALA A 107 -2.93 39.11 6.79
N GLY A 108 -2.17 38.04 6.55
CA GLY A 108 -2.42 36.72 7.15
C GLY A 108 -3.69 36.08 6.61
N GLU A 109 -4.06 36.37 5.37
CA GLU A 109 -5.30 35.91 4.74
C GLU A 109 -5.04 34.90 3.61
N LEU A 110 -5.83 33.84 3.61
CA LEU A 110 -5.83 32.77 2.61
C LEU A 110 -7.21 32.67 1.96
N ASP A 111 -7.30 32.89 0.66
CA ASP A 111 -8.54 32.69 -0.10
C ASP A 111 -8.58 31.30 -0.73
N ILE A 112 -9.75 30.68 -0.67
CA ILE A 112 -10.13 29.50 -1.46
C ILE A 112 -11.43 29.77 -2.19
N ASP A 113 -11.59 29.18 -3.36
CA ASP A 113 -12.80 29.29 -4.16
C ASP A 113 -13.45 27.90 -4.29
N VAL A 114 -14.75 27.81 -4.05
CA VAL A 114 -15.52 26.56 -4.03
C VAL A 114 -16.64 26.63 -5.05
N VAL A 115 -16.70 25.63 -5.92
CA VAL A 115 -17.76 25.48 -6.92
C VAL A 115 -19.08 25.05 -6.25
N LYS A 116 -20.15 25.75 -6.60
CA LYS A 116 -21.50 25.64 -6.05
C LYS A 116 -22.42 24.83 -6.97
N HIS A 117 -22.12 23.54 -7.19
CA HIS A 117 -23.05 22.65 -7.90
C HIS A 117 -23.02 21.22 -7.33
N GLY A 118 -24.16 20.54 -7.40
CA GLY A 118 -24.31 19.17 -6.89
C GLY A 118 -24.31 19.08 -5.37
N ILE A 119 -24.09 17.87 -4.86
CA ILE A 119 -24.07 17.53 -3.44
C ILE A 119 -22.69 16.96 -3.10
N GLY A 120 -22.08 17.46 -2.03
CA GLY A 120 -20.78 16.99 -1.57
C GLY A 120 -20.31 17.72 -0.33
N VAL A 121 -19.48 17.08 0.50
CA VAL A 121 -19.03 17.63 1.81
C VAL A 121 -18.51 19.06 1.70
N GLY A 122 -17.65 19.33 0.71
CA GLY A 122 -17.03 20.64 0.50
C GLY A 122 -18.01 21.69 -0.03
N THR A 123 -18.88 21.32 -0.98
CA THR A 123 -19.93 22.19 -1.51
C THR A 123 -20.98 22.52 -0.43
N THR A 124 -21.43 21.52 0.33
CA THR A 124 -22.37 21.69 1.46
C THR A 124 -21.77 22.59 2.53
N TRP A 125 -20.49 22.39 2.88
CA TRP A 125 -19.78 23.28 3.80
C TRP A 125 -19.73 24.71 3.26
N ALA A 126 -19.33 24.92 2.01
CA ALA A 126 -19.23 26.27 1.45
C ALA A 126 -20.58 27.01 1.36
N TYR A 127 -21.69 26.29 1.18
CA TYR A 127 -23.03 26.87 1.27
C TYR A 127 -23.36 27.37 2.68
N ARG A 128 -22.88 26.66 3.70
CA ARG A 128 -23.22 26.90 5.11
C ARG A 128 -22.19 27.75 5.86
N ALA A 129 -20.99 27.90 5.31
CA ALA A 129 -19.88 28.61 5.95
C ALA A 129 -20.27 30.05 6.33
N GLN A 130 -20.01 30.39 7.59
CA GLN A 130 -20.23 31.71 8.17
C GLN A 130 -18.92 32.27 8.72
N VAL A 131 -18.84 33.59 8.80
CA VAL A 131 -17.74 34.25 9.53
C VAL A 131 -17.76 33.77 10.98
N GLY A 132 -16.62 33.30 11.48
CA GLY A 132 -16.53 32.64 12.78
C GLY A 132 -16.29 31.13 12.72
N ASP A 133 -16.58 30.48 11.58
CA ASP A 133 -16.46 29.02 11.48
C ASP A 133 -14.99 28.58 11.50
N ARG A 134 -14.69 27.58 12.32
CA ARG A 134 -13.35 26.97 12.40
C ARG A 134 -13.23 25.84 11.36
N ILE A 135 -12.06 25.74 10.73
CA ILE A 135 -11.71 24.64 9.84
C ILE A 135 -10.23 24.29 9.98
N HIS A 136 -9.92 23.03 9.73
CA HIS A 136 -8.55 22.54 9.72
C HIS A 136 -8.11 22.24 8.30
N PHE A 137 -6.83 22.46 8.01
CA PHE A 137 -6.23 21.99 6.78
C PHE A 137 -4.79 21.56 6.97
N PHE A 138 -4.27 20.81 6.01
CA PHE A 138 -2.83 20.58 5.91
C PHE A 138 -2.35 20.72 4.48
N GLY A 139 -1.11 21.20 4.33
CA GLY A 139 -0.48 21.50 3.04
C GLY A 139 -0.11 23.00 2.90
N PRO A 140 0.34 23.41 1.70
CA PRO A 140 0.72 22.54 0.58
C PRO A 140 1.90 21.63 0.94
N SER A 141 2.04 20.49 0.26
CA SER A 141 3.21 19.61 0.43
C SER A 141 4.38 20.01 -0.47
N ALA A 142 4.09 20.73 -1.55
CA ALA A 142 5.06 21.31 -2.44
C ALA A 142 4.43 22.45 -3.23
N SER A 143 5.24 23.40 -3.65
CA SER A 143 4.88 24.43 -4.63
C SER A 143 5.68 24.27 -5.91
N ARG A 144 5.04 24.58 -7.04
CA ARG A 144 5.67 24.52 -8.37
C ARG A 144 5.76 25.92 -8.96
N ALA A 145 6.97 26.34 -9.35
CA ALA A 145 7.18 27.63 -10.04
C ALA A 145 6.58 27.60 -11.46
N LEU A 146 6.40 28.76 -12.10
CA LEU A 146 6.03 28.83 -13.52
C LEU A 146 7.04 28.05 -14.41
N PRO A 147 6.61 27.51 -15.57
CA PRO A 147 7.52 26.85 -16.51
C PRO A 147 8.52 27.86 -17.08
N HIS A 148 9.80 27.49 -17.09
CA HIS A 148 10.89 28.42 -17.46
C HIS A 148 11.24 28.39 -18.96
N ASP A 149 11.06 27.24 -19.62
CA ASP A 149 11.53 27.01 -21.00
C ASP A 149 10.38 26.86 -22.01
N ALA A 150 9.19 27.36 -21.67
CA ALA A 150 8.01 27.29 -22.52
C ALA A 150 7.87 28.59 -23.34
N ASP A 151 7.74 28.46 -24.66
CA ASP A 151 7.48 29.60 -25.56
C ASP A 151 6.01 30.07 -25.46
N TRP A 152 5.11 29.17 -25.03
CA TRP A 152 3.71 29.48 -24.77
C TRP A 152 3.03 28.44 -23.87
N LEU A 153 1.88 28.78 -23.27
CA LEU A 153 1.12 27.91 -22.39
C LEU A 153 -0.20 27.45 -23.01
N LEU A 154 -0.56 26.18 -22.83
CA LEU A 154 -1.90 25.67 -23.08
C LEU A 154 -2.57 25.32 -21.75
N VAL A 155 -3.57 26.09 -21.34
CA VAL A 155 -4.26 25.91 -20.07
C VAL A 155 -5.68 25.46 -20.37
N ALA A 156 -6.11 24.31 -19.83
CA ALA A 156 -7.48 23.84 -20.07
C ALA A 156 -8.11 23.22 -18.83
N GLY A 157 -9.35 23.58 -18.54
CA GLY A 157 -10.10 22.95 -17.46
C GLY A 157 -11.56 23.33 -17.40
N ASP A 158 -12.28 22.73 -16.45
CA ASP A 158 -13.66 23.10 -16.12
C ASP A 158 -13.71 24.18 -15.02
N ASP A 159 -14.92 24.58 -14.62
CA ASP A 159 -15.17 25.58 -13.58
C ASP A 159 -14.40 25.34 -12.28
N THR A 160 -14.09 24.08 -11.92
CA THR A 160 -13.27 23.74 -10.75
C THR A 160 -11.82 24.23 -10.85
N THR A 161 -11.35 24.57 -12.05
CA THR A 161 -9.97 25.02 -12.30
C THR A 161 -9.81 26.54 -12.34
N ILE A 162 -10.91 27.30 -12.41
CA ILE A 162 -10.89 28.77 -12.43
C ILE A 162 -10.00 29.36 -11.32
N PRO A 163 -9.97 28.84 -10.08
CA PRO A 163 -9.13 29.41 -9.04
C PRO A 163 -7.63 29.36 -9.36
N ALA A 164 -7.15 28.23 -9.89
CA ALA A 164 -5.77 28.05 -10.32
C ALA A 164 -5.46 28.89 -11.57
N ILE A 165 -6.38 28.92 -12.54
CA ILE A 165 -6.22 29.70 -13.77
C ILE A 165 -6.16 31.20 -13.48
N ALA A 166 -7.04 31.70 -12.60
CA ALA A 166 -7.05 33.11 -12.23
C ALA A 166 -5.73 33.51 -11.53
N ARG A 167 -5.25 32.67 -10.61
CA ARG A 167 -3.96 32.87 -9.94
C ARG A 167 -2.79 32.79 -10.92
N LEU A 168 -2.82 31.84 -11.86
CA LEU A 168 -1.82 31.73 -12.93
C LEU A 168 -1.71 33.04 -13.70
N LEU A 169 -2.83 33.55 -14.21
CA LEU A 169 -2.86 34.79 -15.00
C LEU A 169 -2.36 36.01 -14.22
N GLU A 170 -2.62 36.07 -12.91
CA GLU A 170 -2.08 37.12 -12.02
C GLU A 170 -0.56 37.02 -11.84
N GLU A 171 0.01 35.82 -11.88
CA GLU A 171 1.44 35.56 -11.70
C GLU A 171 2.23 35.59 -13.03
N LEU A 172 1.58 35.50 -14.19
CA LEU A 172 2.26 35.50 -15.49
C LEU A 172 2.99 36.83 -15.79
N PRO A 173 4.21 36.76 -16.36
CA PRO A 173 4.88 37.91 -17.00
C PRO A 173 4.05 38.53 -18.13
N GLU A 174 4.16 39.84 -18.31
CA GLU A 174 3.41 40.63 -19.31
C GLU A 174 3.61 40.17 -20.76
N ASP A 175 4.76 39.57 -21.07
CA ASP A 175 5.14 39.08 -22.40
C ASP A 175 4.79 37.60 -22.64
N THR A 176 4.14 36.94 -21.67
CA THR A 176 3.76 35.54 -21.79
C THR A 176 2.70 35.33 -22.86
N ARG A 177 2.85 34.26 -23.64
CA ARG A 177 1.83 33.76 -24.57
C ARG A 177 1.08 32.59 -23.97
N ALA A 178 -0.26 32.62 -23.98
CA ALA A 178 -1.05 31.48 -23.51
C ALA A 178 -2.39 31.34 -24.25
N GLN A 179 -2.86 30.11 -24.41
CA GLN A 179 -4.24 29.77 -24.76
C GLN A 179 -4.91 29.16 -23.54
N VAL A 180 -6.02 29.75 -23.10
CA VAL A 180 -6.74 29.34 -21.90
C VAL A 180 -8.16 28.93 -22.28
N LEU A 181 -8.51 27.67 -22.06
CA LEU A 181 -9.80 27.07 -22.40
C LEU A 181 -10.53 26.70 -21.11
N ILE A 182 -11.67 27.34 -20.83
CA ILE A 182 -12.39 27.14 -19.57
C ILE A 182 -13.82 26.71 -19.84
N GLU A 183 -14.20 25.51 -19.40
CA GLU A 183 -15.58 25.03 -19.47
C GLU A 183 -16.39 25.43 -18.23
N ILE A 184 -17.51 26.12 -18.43
CA ILE A 184 -18.39 26.61 -17.36
C ILE A 184 -19.83 26.16 -17.54
N ALA A 185 -20.60 26.14 -16.46
CA ALA A 185 -22.00 25.73 -16.48
C ALA A 185 -22.86 26.66 -17.36
N ALA A 186 -22.78 27.96 -17.10
CA ALA A 186 -23.59 28.99 -17.75
C ALA A 186 -22.78 30.27 -18.00
N ASN A 187 -23.29 31.19 -18.83
CA ASN A 187 -22.58 32.43 -19.16
C ASN A 187 -22.39 33.36 -17.94
N GLU A 188 -23.27 33.26 -16.95
CA GLU A 188 -23.21 34.03 -15.70
C GLU A 188 -22.07 33.59 -14.78
N ASP A 189 -21.44 32.44 -15.06
CA ASP A 189 -20.30 31.92 -14.32
C ASP A 189 -18.94 32.39 -14.87
N ARG A 190 -18.94 33.26 -15.89
CA ARG A 190 -17.72 33.91 -16.37
C ARG A 190 -17.20 34.87 -15.30
N GLN A 191 -15.97 34.63 -14.85
CA GLN A 191 -15.29 35.53 -13.92
C GLN A 191 -14.42 36.53 -14.65
N GLN A 192 -14.17 37.68 -14.02
CA GLN A 192 -13.19 38.63 -14.49
C GLN A 192 -11.79 38.07 -14.23
N LEU A 193 -11.01 37.88 -15.29
CA LEU A 193 -9.62 37.42 -15.25
C LEU A 193 -8.69 38.55 -15.70
N ARG A 194 -7.42 38.52 -15.26
CA ARG A 194 -6.41 39.48 -15.74
C ARG A 194 -6.22 39.33 -17.25
N GLU A 195 -6.35 40.43 -17.98
CA GLU A 195 -6.10 40.48 -19.41
C GLU A 195 -4.62 40.74 -19.69
N LEU A 196 -4.06 39.99 -20.63
CA LEU A 196 -2.67 40.11 -21.09
C LEU A 196 -2.64 40.09 -22.62
N PRO A 197 -1.83 40.95 -23.28
CA PRO A 197 -1.84 41.06 -24.75
C PRO A 197 -1.54 39.75 -25.50
N GLY A 198 -0.75 38.85 -24.89
CA GLY A 198 -0.36 37.56 -25.46
C GLY A 198 -1.25 36.38 -25.07
N VAL A 199 -2.33 36.60 -24.29
CA VAL A 199 -3.16 35.54 -23.73
C VAL A 199 -4.55 35.53 -24.36
N GLU A 200 -4.95 34.39 -24.91
CA GLU A 200 -6.27 34.14 -25.48
C GLU A 200 -7.11 33.30 -24.53
N VAL A 201 -8.17 33.88 -23.94
CA VAL A 201 -9.11 33.15 -23.06
C VAL A 201 -10.39 32.82 -23.80
N THR A 202 -10.73 31.54 -23.88
CA THR A 202 -11.96 31.02 -24.49
C THR A 202 -12.84 30.36 -23.42
N TRP A 203 -14.07 30.85 -23.29
CA TRP A 203 -15.08 30.27 -22.42
C TRP A 203 -15.98 29.30 -23.19
N LEU A 204 -16.10 28.07 -22.71
CA LEU A 204 -16.92 27.00 -23.28
C LEU A 204 -18.12 26.80 -22.36
N VAL A 205 -19.33 27.05 -22.84
CA VAL A 205 -20.53 26.99 -22.00
C VAL A 205 -21.23 25.64 -22.20
N ARG A 206 -21.64 25.00 -21.10
CA ARG A 206 -22.37 23.71 -21.16
C ARG A 206 -23.85 23.88 -21.52
N ASP A 207 -24.41 25.07 -21.38
CA ASP A 207 -25.78 25.46 -21.76
C ASP A 207 -26.85 24.45 -21.30
N GLY A 208 -26.77 24.07 -20.01
CA GLY A 208 -27.71 23.15 -19.36
C GLY A 208 -27.32 21.67 -19.39
N ALA A 209 -26.23 21.29 -20.08
CA ALA A 209 -25.67 19.95 -19.97
C ALA A 209 -25.01 19.73 -18.59
N GLU A 210 -25.12 18.51 -18.08
CA GLU A 210 -24.51 18.14 -16.80
C GLU A 210 -22.97 18.18 -16.89
N ALA A 211 -22.31 18.58 -15.79
CA ALA A 211 -20.86 18.63 -15.73
C ALA A 211 -20.25 17.26 -16.08
N GLY A 212 -19.17 17.25 -16.88
CA GLY A 212 -18.48 16.02 -17.29
C GLY A 212 -19.26 15.13 -18.26
N THR A 213 -20.31 15.63 -18.92
CA THR A 213 -21.05 14.90 -19.98
C THR A 213 -20.75 15.38 -21.39
N THR A 214 -20.22 16.59 -21.51
CA THR A 214 -19.86 17.26 -22.76
C THR A 214 -18.46 16.86 -23.23
N THR A 215 -18.17 17.10 -24.51
CA THR A 215 -16.83 16.98 -25.10
C THR A 215 -16.18 18.34 -25.38
N HIS A 216 -16.85 19.45 -25.01
CA HIS A 216 -16.48 20.80 -25.44
C HIS A 216 -15.01 21.13 -25.16
N LEU A 217 -14.50 20.79 -23.96
CA LEU A 217 -13.11 21.05 -23.60
C LEU A 217 -12.12 20.26 -24.45
N LEU A 218 -12.37 18.97 -24.69
CA LEU A 218 -11.54 18.13 -25.56
C LEU A 218 -11.58 18.61 -27.01
N ASP A 219 -12.75 18.95 -27.51
CA ASP A 219 -12.93 19.42 -28.89
C ASP A 219 -12.27 20.79 -29.08
N ALA A 220 -12.33 21.68 -28.09
CA ALA A 220 -11.63 22.96 -28.12
C ALA A 220 -10.11 22.77 -28.15
N VAL A 221 -9.55 21.88 -27.33
CA VAL A 221 -8.12 21.57 -27.35
C VAL A 221 -7.68 20.97 -28.69
N ARG A 222 -8.51 20.09 -29.28
CA ARG A 222 -8.21 19.49 -30.59
C ARG A 222 -8.19 20.51 -31.72
N ASN A 223 -9.10 21.48 -31.67
CA ASN A 223 -9.33 22.45 -32.74
C ASN A 223 -8.61 23.79 -32.53
N CYS A 224 -7.93 24.00 -31.40
CA CYS A 224 -7.20 25.25 -31.18
C CYS A 224 -6.04 25.39 -32.17
N GLY A 225 -5.70 26.65 -32.49
CA GLY A 225 -4.57 26.95 -33.36
C GLY A 225 -3.26 26.55 -32.65
N TRP A 226 -2.51 25.61 -33.21
CA TRP A 226 -1.25 25.19 -32.61
C TRP A 226 -0.14 26.19 -32.94
N TRP A 227 0.44 26.84 -31.94
CA TRP A 227 1.47 27.85 -32.13
C TRP A 227 2.86 27.25 -32.25
N ASP A 228 3.73 27.90 -33.04
CA ASP A 228 5.15 27.58 -33.11
C ASP A 228 5.84 27.78 -31.75
N GLY A 229 6.86 26.96 -31.48
CA GLY A 229 7.61 26.95 -30.23
C GLY A 229 7.22 25.79 -29.31
N ARG A 230 7.87 25.73 -28.15
CA ARG A 230 7.70 24.71 -27.12
C ARG A 230 6.53 25.04 -26.19
N PRO A 231 5.41 24.28 -26.23
CA PRO A 231 4.29 24.51 -25.31
C PRO A 231 4.59 23.94 -23.92
N PHE A 232 4.02 24.56 -22.90
CA PHE A 232 3.73 23.89 -21.62
C PHE A 232 2.22 23.81 -21.41
N ALA A 233 1.69 22.60 -21.24
CA ALA A 233 0.27 22.36 -21.05
C ALA A 233 -0.08 22.11 -19.59
N TRP A 234 -1.02 22.86 -19.02
CA TRP A 234 -1.61 22.62 -17.71
C TRP A 234 -3.09 22.29 -17.87
N ILE A 235 -3.49 21.06 -17.52
CA ILE A 235 -4.83 20.53 -17.78
C ILE A 235 -5.44 20.02 -16.48
N ALA A 236 -6.55 20.57 -16.02
CA ALA A 236 -7.20 20.08 -14.80
C ALA A 236 -8.72 20.00 -14.94
N GLY A 237 -9.39 19.36 -13.99
CA GLY A 237 -10.85 19.22 -13.99
C GLY A 237 -11.30 17.77 -14.00
N GLN A 238 -12.39 17.47 -14.72
CA GLN A 238 -12.98 16.14 -14.75
C GLN A 238 -12.03 15.06 -15.30
N GLN A 239 -11.83 13.99 -14.52
CA GLN A 239 -10.77 12.99 -14.74
C GLN A 239 -10.75 12.34 -16.13
N ALA A 240 -11.91 11.99 -16.70
CA ALA A 240 -12.01 11.40 -18.04
C ALA A 240 -11.68 12.41 -19.14
N ALA A 241 -12.17 13.65 -19.02
CA ALA A 241 -11.85 14.72 -19.96
C ALA A 241 -10.34 15.03 -19.94
N VAL A 242 -9.76 15.19 -18.75
CA VAL A 242 -8.31 15.40 -18.56
C VAL A 242 -7.49 14.26 -19.17
N ARG A 243 -7.88 13.00 -18.94
CA ARG A 243 -7.23 11.82 -19.53
C ARG A 243 -7.25 11.86 -21.05
N ASP A 244 -8.40 12.18 -21.64
CA ASP A 244 -8.58 12.17 -23.09
C ASP A 244 -7.85 13.34 -23.77
N ILE A 245 -7.78 14.51 -23.11
CA ILE A 245 -6.95 15.65 -23.52
C ILE A 245 -5.46 15.28 -23.46
N ARG A 246 -5.01 14.69 -22.35
CA ARG A 246 -3.61 14.25 -22.21
C ARG A 246 -3.22 13.28 -23.33
N ARG A 247 -4.10 12.32 -23.65
CA ARG A 247 -3.87 11.37 -24.76
C ARG A 247 -3.67 12.11 -26.08
N HIS A 248 -4.53 13.08 -26.40
CA HIS A 248 -4.37 13.91 -27.60
C HIS A 248 -3.05 14.68 -27.62
N LEU A 249 -2.68 15.34 -26.51
CA LEU A 249 -1.43 16.12 -26.43
C LEU A 249 -0.18 15.26 -26.62
N VAL A 250 -0.19 14.04 -26.08
CA VAL A 250 0.95 13.11 -26.18
C VAL A 250 0.98 12.40 -27.54
N GLU A 251 -0.14 11.83 -27.99
CA GLU A 251 -0.18 10.96 -29.18
C GLU A 251 -0.26 11.74 -30.49
N ASP A 252 -1.08 12.80 -30.53
CA ASP A 252 -1.38 13.53 -31.76
C ASP A 252 -0.53 14.81 -31.91
N ARG A 253 -0.22 15.48 -30.79
CA ARG A 253 0.56 16.74 -30.77
C ARG A 253 2.03 16.56 -30.38
N ALA A 254 2.41 15.35 -29.94
CA ALA A 254 3.78 15.00 -29.56
C ALA A 254 4.42 15.96 -28.53
N VAL A 255 3.62 16.56 -27.64
CA VAL A 255 4.14 17.41 -26.57
C VAL A 255 4.93 16.53 -25.59
N PRO A 256 6.18 16.90 -25.23
CA PRO A 256 6.96 16.18 -24.23
C PRO A 256 6.17 16.02 -22.93
N LYS A 257 6.19 14.82 -22.33
CA LYS A 257 5.40 14.55 -21.12
C LYS A 257 5.80 15.46 -19.96
N GLU A 258 7.04 15.94 -19.94
CA GLU A 258 7.56 16.89 -18.96
C GLU A 258 7.00 18.30 -19.07
N ASP A 259 6.44 18.63 -20.23
CA ASP A 259 5.77 19.89 -20.50
C ASP A 259 4.24 19.72 -20.50
N ILE A 260 3.73 18.64 -19.89
CA ILE A 260 2.31 18.44 -19.64
C ILE A 260 2.10 18.16 -18.15
N GLU A 261 1.38 19.04 -17.48
CA GLU A 261 0.80 18.80 -16.16
C GLU A 261 -0.69 18.53 -16.33
N PHE A 262 -1.16 17.40 -15.81
CA PHE A 262 -2.56 17.03 -15.88
C PHE A 262 -3.06 16.51 -14.53
N ILE A 263 -4.19 17.00 -14.05
CA ILE A 263 -4.69 16.72 -12.70
C ILE A 263 -6.21 16.48 -12.74
N GLY A 264 -6.66 15.28 -12.38
CA GLY A 264 -8.08 15.00 -12.22
C GLY A 264 -8.60 15.55 -10.89
N TYR A 265 -9.28 16.71 -10.91
CA TYR A 265 -9.81 17.36 -9.71
C TYR A 265 -11.04 16.62 -9.16
N TRP A 266 -11.86 16.08 -10.06
CA TRP A 266 -13.04 15.34 -9.69
C TRP A 266 -13.36 14.26 -10.74
N ARG A 267 -14.20 13.30 -10.35
CA ARG A 267 -14.70 12.24 -11.23
C ARG A 267 -16.21 12.27 -11.25
N ARG A 268 -16.79 12.01 -12.43
CA ARG A 268 -18.24 11.85 -12.55
C ARG A 268 -18.61 10.50 -11.94
N GLY A 269 -19.46 10.52 -10.93
CA GLY A 269 -20.02 9.35 -10.27
C GLY A 269 -21.29 9.74 -9.53
N GLU A 270 -22.17 8.77 -9.31
CA GLU A 270 -23.32 8.96 -8.44
C GLU A 270 -22.80 9.15 -7.02
N VAL A 271 -22.89 10.36 -6.49
CA VAL A 271 -22.60 10.62 -5.08
C VAL A 271 -23.80 10.07 -4.31
N VAL A 272 -23.73 8.80 -3.91
CA VAL A 272 -24.75 8.21 -3.05
C VAL A 272 -24.61 8.88 -1.70
N ALA A 273 -25.65 9.61 -1.29
CA ALA A 273 -25.68 10.23 0.01
C ALA A 273 -25.91 9.16 1.11
N LEU A 274 -25.48 9.43 2.34
CA LEU A 274 -25.84 8.59 3.48
C LEU A 274 -27.37 8.53 3.61
N GLU A 275 -27.91 7.36 3.93
CA GLU A 275 -29.38 7.17 4.11
C GLU A 275 -29.97 8.13 5.16
N GLN A 276 -29.14 8.55 6.11
CA GLN A 276 -29.51 9.43 7.23
C GLN A 276 -29.26 10.92 6.93
N ASP A 277 -28.50 11.25 5.87
CA ASP A 277 -28.24 12.63 5.48
C ASP A 277 -27.98 12.75 3.97
N ALA A 278 -29.01 13.21 3.26
CA ALA A 278 -28.99 13.43 1.82
C ALA A 278 -27.94 14.47 1.35
N ALA A 279 -27.30 15.21 2.27
CA ALA A 279 -26.29 16.21 1.94
C ALA A 279 -24.84 15.69 1.98
N VAL A 280 -24.62 14.40 2.29
CA VAL A 280 -23.29 13.86 2.60
C VAL A 280 -22.96 12.63 1.76
N PRO A 281 -21.85 12.65 0.98
CA PRO A 281 -21.34 11.47 0.27
C PRO A 281 -21.03 10.30 1.22
N ASP A 282 -21.47 9.12 0.85
CA ASP A 282 -21.06 7.85 1.45
C ASP A 282 -19.72 7.39 0.82
N PRO A 283 -18.58 7.47 1.55
CA PRO A 283 -17.26 7.15 1.02
C PRO A 283 -17.13 5.67 0.62
N GLU A 284 -17.94 4.77 1.16
CA GLU A 284 -17.95 3.35 0.80
C GLU A 284 -18.67 3.10 -0.53
N LYS A 285 -19.62 3.98 -0.88
CA LYS A 285 -20.40 3.92 -2.13
C LYS A 285 -19.85 4.82 -3.24
N THR A 286 -18.71 5.47 -3.03
CA THR A 286 -18.13 6.45 -3.97
C THR A 286 -17.31 5.80 -5.11
N ARG A 287 -16.98 4.51 -5.05
CA ARG A 287 -16.63 3.69 -6.24
C ARG A 287 -17.90 2.99 -6.69
N THR A 288 -18.18 2.97 -8.00
CA THR A 288 -19.25 2.07 -8.44
C THR A 288 -18.85 0.63 -8.07
N PRO A 289 -19.81 -0.25 -7.73
CA PRO A 289 -19.50 -1.66 -7.50
C PRO A 289 -18.69 -2.29 -8.64
N PHE A 290 -18.93 -1.81 -9.87
CA PHE A 290 -18.20 -2.22 -11.06
C PHE A 290 -16.73 -1.81 -11.05
N GLU A 291 -16.40 -0.55 -10.75
CA GLU A 291 -15.00 -0.07 -10.69
C GLU A 291 -14.21 -0.75 -9.58
N ARG A 292 -14.83 -0.90 -8.40
CA ARG A 292 -14.20 -1.63 -7.29
C ARG A 292 -13.95 -3.09 -7.67
N LEU A 293 -14.93 -3.74 -8.29
CA LEU A 293 -14.76 -5.11 -8.76
C LEU A 293 -13.69 -5.20 -9.85
N HIS A 294 -13.65 -4.25 -10.78
CA HIS A 294 -12.63 -4.19 -11.82
C HIS A 294 -11.22 -4.14 -11.23
N ASP A 295 -10.95 -3.22 -10.29
CA ASP A 295 -9.66 -3.13 -9.59
C ASP A 295 -9.30 -4.45 -8.89
N LEU A 296 -10.26 -5.06 -8.18
CA LEU A 296 -10.07 -6.34 -7.46
C LEU A 296 -9.89 -7.55 -8.39
N THR A 297 -10.26 -7.43 -9.67
CA THR A 297 -10.15 -8.52 -10.66
C THR A 297 -8.98 -8.32 -11.63
N GLU A 298 -8.18 -7.27 -11.45
CA GLU A 298 -7.04 -7.00 -12.31
C GLU A 298 -5.89 -7.98 -12.04
N LEU A 299 -5.48 -8.71 -13.08
CA LEU A 299 -4.44 -9.75 -13.00
C LEU A 299 -3.18 -9.39 -13.79
N ILE A 300 -3.28 -8.48 -14.75
CA ILE A 300 -2.18 -8.20 -15.69
C ILE A 300 -1.04 -7.49 -14.97
N ALA A 301 -1.33 -6.54 -14.08
CA ALA A 301 -0.31 -5.83 -13.32
C ALA A 301 0.58 -6.76 -12.47
N PRO A 302 0.04 -7.60 -11.56
CA PRO A 302 0.88 -8.50 -10.76
C PRO A 302 1.63 -9.54 -11.62
N VAL A 303 1.02 -10.06 -12.69
CA VAL A 303 1.70 -10.99 -13.62
C VAL A 303 2.86 -10.30 -14.34
N ALA A 304 2.65 -9.11 -14.90
CA ALA A 304 3.69 -8.37 -15.61
C ALA A 304 4.89 -8.04 -14.72
N ILE A 305 4.64 -7.62 -13.48
CA ILE A 305 5.71 -7.34 -12.50
C ILE A 305 6.51 -8.61 -12.20
N ARG A 306 5.84 -9.74 -11.94
CA ARG A 306 6.50 -11.03 -11.70
C ARG A 306 7.31 -11.51 -12.91
N THR A 307 6.78 -11.36 -14.13
CA THR A 307 7.52 -11.67 -15.36
C THR A 307 8.79 -10.83 -15.50
N ALA A 308 8.75 -9.53 -15.18
CA ALA A 308 9.95 -8.70 -15.23
C ALA A 308 11.00 -9.10 -14.18
N VAL A 309 10.55 -9.48 -12.98
CA VAL A 309 11.43 -10.01 -11.93
C VAL A 309 12.03 -11.36 -12.35
N GLU A 310 11.23 -12.27 -12.92
CA GLU A 310 11.69 -13.57 -13.44
C GLU A 310 12.73 -13.40 -14.55
N LEU A 311 12.53 -12.44 -15.45
CA LEU A 311 13.50 -12.12 -16.50
C LEU A 311 14.74 -11.38 -15.96
N GLY A 312 14.77 -10.94 -14.70
CA GLY A 312 15.88 -10.17 -14.13
C GLY A 312 16.00 -8.74 -14.69
N VAL A 313 14.94 -8.22 -15.31
CA VAL A 313 14.95 -6.90 -15.97
C VAL A 313 15.28 -5.76 -15.01
N PRO A 314 14.65 -5.63 -13.82
CA PRO A 314 14.96 -4.54 -12.89
C PRO A 314 16.43 -4.52 -12.48
N GLU A 315 17.00 -5.69 -12.16
CA GLU A 315 18.40 -5.82 -11.76
C GLU A 315 19.36 -5.40 -12.88
N LEU A 316 19.08 -5.79 -14.13
CA LEU A 316 19.87 -5.37 -15.28
C LEU A 316 19.82 -3.86 -15.52
N ILE A 317 18.64 -3.24 -15.37
CA ILE A 317 18.49 -1.78 -15.50
C ILE A 317 19.26 -1.06 -14.39
N SER A 318 19.19 -1.54 -13.14
CA SER A 318 19.94 -0.97 -12.02
C SER A 318 21.47 -1.00 -12.24
N ARG A 319 21.95 -1.96 -13.04
CA ARG A 319 23.36 -2.12 -13.44
C ARG A 319 23.72 -1.39 -14.74
N GLY A 320 22.81 -0.57 -15.26
CA GLY A 320 23.04 0.30 -16.42
C GLY A 320 22.69 -0.32 -17.78
N VAL A 321 22.10 -1.52 -17.84
CA VAL A 321 21.57 -2.08 -19.09
C VAL A 321 20.18 -1.51 -19.33
N THR A 322 20.10 -0.48 -20.16
CA THR A 322 18.88 0.32 -20.27
C THR A 322 18.14 0.14 -21.60
N SER A 323 18.82 -0.27 -22.67
CA SER A 323 18.20 -0.43 -23.99
C SER A 323 17.33 -1.70 -24.07
N VAL A 324 16.20 -1.63 -24.79
CA VAL A 324 15.30 -2.78 -24.98
C VAL A 324 16.03 -3.91 -25.70
N ALA A 325 16.86 -3.59 -26.70
CA ALA A 325 17.65 -4.55 -27.45
C ALA A 325 18.68 -5.29 -26.56
N ASP A 326 19.44 -4.57 -25.75
CA ASP A 326 20.44 -5.19 -24.86
C ASP A 326 19.78 -5.98 -23.74
N LEU A 327 18.67 -5.49 -23.19
CA LEU A 327 17.86 -6.23 -22.22
C LEU A 327 17.35 -7.53 -22.84
N ALA A 328 16.78 -7.48 -24.05
CA ALA A 328 16.26 -8.65 -24.75
C ALA A 328 17.35 -9.71 -24.99
N VAL A 329 18.53 -9.29 -25.42
CA VAL A 329 19.69 -10.18 -25.59
C VAL A 329 20.10 -10.80 -24.25
N LYS A 330 20.21 -10.01 -23.17
CA LYS A 330 20.68 -10.50 -21.87
C LYS A 330 19.70 -11.45 -21.18
N VAL A 331 18.40 -11.23 -21.34
CA VAL A 331 17.35 -12.06 -20.72
C VAL A 331 16.85 -13.17 -21.65
N GLY A 332 17.40 -13.29 -22.86
CA GLY A 332 17.00 -14.30 -23.84
C GLY A 332 15.56 -14.13 -24.34
N ALA A 333 15.06 -12.89 -24.44
CA ALA A 333 13.69 -12.59 -24.86
C ALA A 333 13.63 -12.03 -26.29
N ASP A 334 12.45 -12.14 -26.91
CA ASP A 334 12.14 -11.39 -28.12
C ASP A 334 12.05 -9.90 -27.81
N GLU A 335 12.79 -9.07 -28.56
CA GLU A 335 12.90 -7.63 -28.32
C GLU A 335 11.53 -6.92 -28.39
N ARG A 336 10.70 -7.30 -29.36
CA ARG A 336 9.38 -6.68 -29.55
C ARG A 336 8.43 -7.05 -28.41
N ALA A 337 8.46 -8.30 -27.95
CA ALA A 337 7.68 -8.78 -26.82
C ALA A 337 8.13 -8.11 -25.52
N LEU A 338 9.44 -8.07 -25.25
CA LEU A 338 9.98 -7.37 -24.09
C LEU A 338 9.62 -5.88 -24.12
N GLY A 339 9.72 -5.22 -25.28
CA GLY A 339 9.30 -3.84 -25.43
C GLY A 339 7.82 -3.59 -25.06
N LYS A 340 6.91 -4.56 -25.29
CA LYS A 340 5.52 -4.45 -24.81
C LYS A 340 5.43 -4.49 -23.29
N LEU A 341 6.17 -5.41 -22.66
CA LEU A 341 6.24 -5.53 -21.21
C LEU A 341 6.78 -4.25 -20.58
N LEU A 342 7.91 -3.72 -21.08
CA LEU A 342 8.52 -2.50 -20.54
C LEU A 342 7.60 -1.27 -20.69
N ARG A 343 6.89 -1.14 -21.82
CA ARG A 343 5.88 -0.08 -22.00
C ARG A 343 4.75 -0.20 -20.98
N TYR A 344 4.27 -1.40 -20.69
CA TYR A 344 3.22 -1.59 -19.70
C TYR A 344 3.73 -1.29 -18.28
N LEU A 345 4.92 -1.77 -17.91
CA LEU A 345 5.55 -1.44 -16.62
C LEU A 345 5.79 0.06 -16.44
N HIS A 346 6.02 0.79 -17.53
CA HIS A 346 6.04 2.25 -17.49
C HIS A 346 4.68 2.85 -17.10
N THR A 347 3.57 2.29 -17.60
CA THR A 347 2.22 2.76 -17.20
C THR A 347 1.89 2.48 -15.74
N LEU A 348 2.56 1.50 -15.12
CA LEU A 348 2.46 1.17 -13.70
C LEU A 348 3.43 1.98 -12.81
N ASP A 349 4.15 2.96 -13.38
CA ASP A 349 5.20 3.73 -12.70
C ASP A 349 6.32 2.85 -12.10
N ILE A 350 6.60 1.68 -12.68
CA ILE A 350 7.76 0.83 -12.34
C ILE A 350 9.00 1.26 -13.13
N LEU A 351 8.80 1.64 -14.40
CA LEU A 351 9.85 2.11 -15.30
C LEU A 351 9.56 3.52 -15.82
N THR A 352 10.60 4.25 -16.19
CA THR A 352 10.49 5.51 -16.91
C THR A 352 11.43 5.52 -18.12
N PRO A 353 11.04 6.06 -19.28
CA PRO A 353 11.93 6.17 -20.41
C PRO A 353 13.12 7.09 -20.10
N ALA A 354 14.31 6.67 -20.50
CA ALA A 354 15.56 7.43 -20.42
C ALA A 354 15.75 8.30 -21.68
N GLU A 355 15.59 7.62 -22.81
CA GLU A 355 15.73 8.03 -24.21
C GLU A 355 14.97 6.97 -25.06
N PRO A 356 14.77 7.16 -26.37
CA PRO A 356 14.03 6.20 -27.21
C PRO A 356 14.57 4.77 -27.05
N ASP A 357 13.69 3.81 -26.80
CA ASP A 357 14.02 2.40 -26.54
C ASP A 357 14.93 2.13 -25.34
N HIS A 358 15.07 3.07 -24.41
CA HIS A 358 15.80 2.88 -23.15
C HIS A 358 14.95 3.20 -21.92
N TYR A 359 15.10 2.41 -20.86
CA TYR A 359 14.36 2.55 -19.60
C TYR A 359 15.27 2.71 -18.38
N ARG A 360 14.78 3.42 -17.37
CA ARG A 360 15.33 3.49 -16.00
C ARG A 360 14.27 3.05 -15.01
N LEU A 361 14.69 2.60 -13.84
CA LEU A 361 13.78 2.33 -12.73
C LEU A 361 13.25 3.64 -12.16
N THR A 362 11.99 3.64 -11.74
CA THR A 362 11.45 4.67 -10.85
C THR A 362 11.80 4.31 -9.40
N PRO A 363 11.54 5.19 -8.40
CA PRO A 363 11.69 4.81 -6.99
C PRO A 363 10.88 3.56 -6.60
N VAL A 364 9.73 3.31 -7.24
CA VAL A 364 8.93 2.09 -7.03
C VAL A 364 9.61 0.89 -7.69
N GLY A 365 10.11 1.06 -8.92
CA GLY A 365 10.86 0.01 -9.62
C GLY A 365 12.16 -0.38 -8.92
N GLU A 366 12.85 0.55 -8.26
CA GLU A 366 14.05 0.27 -7.46
C GLU A 366 13.78 -0.74 -6.33
N VAL A 367 12.55 -0.77 -5.78
CA VAL A 367 12.16 -1.78 -4.78
C VAL A 367 12.24 -3.21 -5.36
N LEU A 368 12.06 -3.38 -6.67
CA LEU A 368 12.20 -4.67 -7.35
C LEU A 368 13.66 -5.13 -7.51
N THR A 369 14.63 -4.32 -7.07
CA THR A 369 16.04 -4.72 -6.99
C THR A 369 16.43 -5.25 -5.61
N VAL A 370 15.54 -5.07 -4.61
CA VAL A 370 15.76 -5.55 -3.25
C VAL A 370 15.61 -7.07 -3.24
N GLU A 371 16.64 -7.77 -2.78
CA GLU A 371 16.72 -9.23 -2.77
C GLU A 371 15.49 -9.90 -2.11
N PHE A 372 15.01 -9.36 -0.99
CA PHE A 372 13.80 -9.84 -0.33
C PHE A 372 12.56 -9.79 -1.25
N VAL A 373 12.42 -8.71 -2.02
CA VAL A 373 11.28 -8.50 -2.94
C VAL A 373 11.41 -9.40 -4.17
N ILE A 374 12.62 -9.51 -4.73
CA ILE A 374 12.92 -10.43 -5.83
C ILE A 374 12.53 -11.86 -5.43
N ASN A 375 13.02 -12.33 -4.28
CA ASN A 375 12.73 -13.67 -3.79
C ASN A 375 11.23 -13.91 -3.53
N ALA A 376 10.47 -12.88 -3.18
CA ALA A 376 9.03 -12.99 -2.99
C ALA A 376 8.24 -13.05 -4.31
N LEU A 377 8.72 -12.35 -5.35
CA LEU A 377 8.02 -12.21 -6.63
C LEU A 377 8.45 -13.23 -7.68
N HIS A 378 9.71 -13.67 -7.64
CA HIS A 378 10.30 -14.62 -8.58
C HIS A 378 9.62 -16.01 -8.44
N PRO A 379 9.20 -16.67 -9.53
CA PRO A 379 8.42 -17.91 -9.45
C PRO A 379 9.20 -19.11 -8.88
N ALA A 380 10.53 -19.11 -8.97
CA ALA A 380 11.40 -20.08 -8.29
C ALA A 380 11.74 -19.71 -6.84
N GLY A 381 11.35 -18.51 -6.38
CA GLY A 381 11.51 -18.08 -5.00
C GLY A 381 10.53 -18.78 -4.06
N VAL A 382 10.76 -18.68 -2.75
CA VAL A 382 9.97 -19.39 -1.73
C VAL A 382 8.48 -19.07 -1.83
N VAL A 383 8.15 -17.77 -1.79
CA VAL A 383 6.77 -17.27 -1.89
C VAL A 383 6.24 -17.43 -3.33
N GLY A 384 7.09 -17.25 -4.34
CA GLY A 384 6.69 -17.44 -5.73
C GLY A 384 6.20 -18.86 -6.01
N ARG A 385 6.91 -19.88 -5.49
CA ARG A 385 6.48 -21.29 -5.57
C ARG A 385 5.17 -21.49 -4.85
N GLU A 386 5.01 -21.01 -3.61
CA GLU A 386 3.74 -21.08 -2.85
C GLU A 386 2.57 -20.49 -3.66
N MET A 387 2.76 -19.30 -4.22
CA MET A 387 1.74 -18.57 -4.99
C MET A 387 1.24 -19.32 -6.23
N LEU A 388 2.01 -20.25 -6.81
CA LEU A 388 1.52 -21.09 -7.90
C LEU A 388 0.28 -21.91 -7.49
N GLY A 389 0.16 -22.25 -6.21
CA GLY A 389 -0.99 -22.97 -5.66
C GLY A 389 -2.31 -22.25 -5.86
N ILE A 390 -2.33 -20.91 -5.84
CA ILE A 390 -3.56 -20.12 -5.87
C ILE A 390 -4.38 -20.34 -7.15
N HIS A 391 -3.73 -20.72 -8.26
CA HIS A 391 -4.42 -21.04 -9.51
C HIS A 391 -5.33 -22.28 -9.39
N GLY A 392 -5.12 -23.11 -8.37
CA GLY A 392 -5.94 -24.29 -8.08
C GLY A 392 -7.07 -24.02 -7.09
N LEU A 393 -7.22 -22.78 -6.58
CA LEU A 393 -8.13 -22.45 -5.48
C LEU A 393 -9.56 -22.95 -5.69
N THR A 394 -10.08 -22.89 -6.92
CA THR A 394 -11.43 -23.42 -7.23
C THR A 394 -11.56 -24.92 -6.88
N ALA A 395 -10.54 -25.72 -7.16
CA ALA A 395 -10.55 -27.14 -6.82
C ALA A 395 -10.43 -27.36 -5.31
N SER A 396 -9.63 -26.56 -4.61
CA SER A 396 -9.53 -26.59 -3.16
C SER A 396 -10.85 -26.23 -2.48
N ILE A 397 -11.52 -25.16 -2.91
CA ILE A 397 -12.84 -24.78 -2.38
C ILE A 397 -13.89 -25.89 -2.60
N ARG A 398 -13.84 -26.60 -3.72
CA ARG A 398 -14.77 -27.71 -4.01
C ARG A 398 -14.51 -28.97 -3.18
N THR A 399 -13.28 -29.19 -2.74
CA THR A 399 -12.87 -30.50 -2.17
C THR A 399 -12.39 -30.42 -0.72
N GLY A 400 -12.07 -29.23 -0.21
CA GLY A 400 -11.40 -29.03 1.06
C GLY A 400 -9.97 -29.59 1.11
N ARG A 401 -9.31 -29.77 -0.04
CA ARG A 401 -7.97 -30.38 -0.15
C ARG A 401 -7.00 -29.47 -0.90
N ALA A 402 -5.71 -29.72 -0.73
CA ALA A 402 -4.66 -29.04 -1.49
C ALA A 402 -4.85 -29.24 -3.00
N SER A 403 -4.65 -28.18 -3.78
CA SER A 403 -4.73 -28.20 -5.25
C SER A 403 -3.38 -28.01 -5.92
N TYR A 404 -2.31 -27.76 -5.17
CA TYR A 404 -0.99 -27.42 -5.71
C TYR A 404 -0.51 -28.35 -6.84
N ALA A 405 -0.57 -29.67 -6.62
CA ALA A 405 -0.15 -30.67 -7.61
C ALA A 405 -0.99 -30.66 -8.90
N SER A 406 -2.25 -30.26 -8.83
CA SER A 406 -3.11 -30.16 -10.03
C SER A 406 -2.71 -29.01 -10.95
N VAL A 407 -2.01 -28.00 -10.42
CA VAL A 407 -1.51 -26.84 -11.16
C VAL A 407 -0.08 -27.06 -11.62
N THR A 408 0.78 -27.56 -10.74
CA THR A 408 2.24 -27.59 -10.94
C THR A 408 2.77 -28.96 -11.38
N GLY A 409 1.98 -30.03 -11.23
CA GLY A 409 2.42 -31.41 -11.46
C GLY A 409 3.23 -32.03 -10.32
N GLN A 410 3.47 -31.30 -9.24
CA GLN A 410 4.27 -31.71 -8.08
C GLN A 410 3.50 -31.40 -6.80
N THR A 411 3.52 -32.27 -5.80
CA THR A 411 2.97 -31.97 -4.47
C THR A 411 3.84 -30.95 -3.74
N PHE A 412 3.24 -30.15 -2.85
CA PHE A 412 4.05 -29.20 -2.10
C PHE A 412 5.04 -29.90 -1.15
N ALA A 413 4.72 -31.11 -0.66
CA ALA A 413 5.66 -31.92 0.11
C ALA A 413 6.92 -32.30 -0.70
N GLU A 414 6.79 -32.59 -2.00
CA GLU A 414 7.94 -32.81 -2.88
C GLU A 414 8.75 -31.53 -3.10
N VAL A 415 8.09 -30.36 -3.19
CA VAL A 415 8.78 -29.05 -3.23
C VAL A 415 9.60 -28.84 -1.95
N ARG A 416 9.01 -29.12 -0.78
CA ARG A 416 9.68 -29.05 0.53
C ARG A 416 10.83 -30.05 0.70
N ALA A 417 10.89 -31.09 -0.12
CA ALA A 417 11.99 -32.04 -0.13
C ALA A 417 13.18 -31.57 -0.98
N GLU A 418 13.01 -30.54 -1.81
CA GLU A 418 14.10 -29.94 -2.59
C GLU A 418 15.01 -29.13 -1.67
N GLN A 419 16.30 -29.49 -1.62
CA GLN A 419 17.25 -28.84 -0.72
C GLN A 419 17.37 -27.32 -0.96
N ASP A 420 17.39 -26.87 -2.22
CA ASP A 420 17.50 -25.45 -2.56
C ASP A 420 16.27 -24.64 -2.08
N TYR A 421 15.07 -25.21 -2.20
CA TYR A 421 13.85 -24.58 -1.68
C TYR A 421 13.89 -24.52 -0.16
N GLU A 422 14.21 -25.64 0.48
CA GLU A 422 14.19 -25.77 1.93
C GLU A 422 15.23 -24.86 2.60
N ASP A 423 16.44 -24.77 2.03
CA ASP A 423 17.50 -23.86 2.50
C ASP A 423 17.01 -22.41 2.53
N ARG A 424 16.45 -21.92 1.41
CA ARG A 424 15.93 -20.54 1.33
C ARG A 424 14.74 -20.30 2.25
N TYR A 425 13.87 -21.30 2.41
CA TYR A 425 12.72 -21.19 3.30
C TYR A 425 13.16 -21.06 4.76
N LEU A 426 14.10 -21.90 5.21
CA LEU A 426 14.59 -21.88 6.59
C LEU A 426 15.42 -20.63 6.88
N GLU A 427 16.26 -20.19 5.94
CA GLU A 427 17.00 -18.93 6.06
C GLU A 427 16.06 -17.73 6.24
N ARG A 428 14.98 -17.67 5.44
CA ARG A 428 13.92 -16.67 5.60
C ARG A 428 13.26 -16.75 6.99
N LEU A 429 12.89 -17.95 7.44
CA LEU A 429 12.23 -18.12 8.74
C LEU A 429 13.14 -17.76 9.92
N ALA A 430 14.43 -18.08 9.84
CA ALA A 430 15.40 -17.79 10.89
C ALA A 430 15.44 -16.29 11.24
N LEU A 431 15.29 -15.40 10.23
CA LEU A 431 15.24 -13.95 10.41
C LEU A 431 14.02 -13.48 11.25
N PHE A 432 12.86 -14.13 11.10
CA PHE A 432 11.62 -13.71 11.76
C PHE A 432 11.37 -14.44 13.08
N GLN A 433 11.77 -15.71 13.20
CA GLN A 433 11.47 -16.55 14.37
C GLN A 433 12.40 -16.33 15.57
N ALA A 434 13.53 -15.65 15.38
CA ALA A 434 14.44 -15.29 16.49
C ALA A 434 13.77 -14.41 17.56
N THR A 435 12.77 -13.62 17.18
CA THR A 435 12.06 -12.67 18.07
C THR A 435 11.25 -13.34 19.19
N LEU A 436 10.84 -14.60 19.01
CA LEU A 436 10.08 -15.35 20.01
C LEU A 436 10.97 -16.19 20.94
N ALA A 437 12.20 -16.50 20.52
CA ALA A 437 13.10 -17.40 21.22
C ALA A 437 13.50 -16.90 22.61
N GLU A 438 13.97 -15.65 22.72
CA GLU A 438 14.39 -15.06 24.00
C GLU A 438 13.23 -14.92 25.00
N PRO A 439 12.04 -14.38 24.65
CA PRO A 439 10.90 -14.31 25.57
C PRO A 439 10.47 -15.68 26.11
N ILE A 440 10.51 -16.72 25.28
CA ILE A 440 10.23 -18.09 25.73
C ILE A 440 11.32 -18.57 26.69
N ALA A 441 12.60 -18.37 26.34
CA ALA A 441 13.74 -18.80 27.14
C ALA A 441 13.74 -18.18 28.54
N ALA A 442 13.35 -16.90 28.65
CA ALA A 442 13.27 -16.15 29.89
C ALA A 442 12.02 -16.47 30.74
N SER A 443 11.01 -17.13 30.16
CA SER A 443 9.79 -17.52 30.88
C SER A 443 10.00 -18.74 31.78
N ASP A 444 9.11 -18.96 32.74
CA ASP A 444 9.13 -20.14 33.61
C ASP A 444 8.71 -21.44 32.89
N ILE A 445 8.28 -21.37 31.62
CA ILE A 445 7.71 -22.51 30.86
C ILE A 445 8.72 -23.65 30.67
N LEU A 446 10.01 -23.34 30.54
CA LEU A 446 11.08 -24.33 30.37
C LEU A 446 11.77 -24.71 31.69
N LYS A 447 11.34 -24.14 32.82
CA LYS A 447 11.94 -24.41 34.12
C LYS A 447 11.76 -25.87 34.52
N GLY A 448 12.86 -26.53 34.86
CA GLY A 448 12.87 -27.94 35.27
C GLY A 448 12.80 -28.95 34.12
N VAL A 449 12.70 -28.49 32.86
CA VAL A 449 12.80 -29.35 31.68
C VAL A 449 14.26 -29.75 31.49
N ARG A 450 14.56 -31.05 31.42
CA ARG A 450 15.93 -31.56 31.17
C ARG A 450 16.11 -31.98 29.71
N HIS A 451 15.07 -32.47 29.07
CA HIS A 451 15.06 -32.81 27.65
C HIS A 451 13.81 -32.27 26.95
N LEU A 452 14.03 -31.49 25.89
CA LEU A 452 13.02 -30.86 25.06
C LEU A 452 13.13 -31.39 23.61
N VAL A 453 12.04 -31.87 23.05
CA VAL A 453 11.93 -32.13 21.59
C VAL A 453 11.32 -30.90 20.94
N LEU A 454 11.88 -30.43 19.82
CA LEU A 454 11.47 -29.20 19.15
C LEU A 454 11.06 -29.48 17.69
N HIS A 455 9.84 -29.05 17.35
CA HIS A 455 9.31 -29.00 15.99
C HIS A 455 9.03 -27.54 15.61
N SER A 456 9.97 -26.92 14.89
CA SER A 456 9.86 -25.53 14.44
C SER A 456 10.73 -25.24 13.22
N GLY A 457 10.26 -24.36 12.34
CA GLY A 457 11.09 -23.83 11.25
C GLY A 457 12.19 -22.86 11.72
N GLY A 458 12.12 -22.35 12.96
CA GLY A 458 13.16 -21.50 13.59
C GLY A 458 14.01 -22.24 14.63
N ALA A 459 14.08 -23.56 14.56
CA ALA A 459 14.56 -24.40 15.66
C ALA A 459 16.02 -24.14 16.08
N GLY A 460 16.91 -23.76 15.16
CA GLY A 460 18.32 -23.46 15.49
C GLY A 460 18.45 -22.26 16.44
N ALA A 461 17.80 -21.14 16.10
CA ALA A 461 17.81 -19.92 16.91
C ALA A 461 17.11 -20.14 18.26
N GLN A 462 16.00 -20.88 18.27
CA GLN A 462 15.29 -21.24 19.50
C GLN A 462 16.15 -22.13 20.40
N ALA A 463 16.78 -23.17 19.84
CA ALA A 463 17.68 -24.04 20.59
C ALA A 463 18.82 -23.26 21.23
N ARG A 464 19.42 -22.29 20.51
CA ARG A 464 20.45 -21.38 21.04
C ARG A 464 20.01 -20.68 22.32
N GLU A 465 18.89 -19.95 22.27
CA GLU A 465 18.39 -19.20 23.42
C GLU A 465 18.01 -20.13 24.58
N PHE A 466 17.40 -21.28 24.27
CA PHE A 466 16.96 -22.22 25.30
C PHE A 466 18.13 -22.87 26.03
N VAL A 467 19.16 -23.34 25.32
CA VAL A 467 20.32 -23.97 25.99
C VAL A 467 21.21 -22.93 26.69
N ALA A 468 21.23 -21.68 26.23
CA ALA A 468 21.93 -20.59 26.89
C ALA A 468 21.27 -20.21 28.22
N ALA A 469 19.94 -20.07 28.25
CA ALA A 469 19.19 -19.74 29.46
C ALA A 469 19.08 -20.91 30.46
N HIS A 470 19.10 -22.16 29.97
CA HIS A 470 18.91 -23.35 30.80
C HIS A 470 20.10 -24.32 30.68
N PRO A 471 21.11 -24.25 31.57
CA PRO A 471 22.36 -25.03 31.46
C PRO A 471 22.20 -26.55 31.52
N HIS A 472 21.07 -27.05 32.05
CA HIS A 472 20.78 -28.47 32.17
C HIS A 472 19.92 -29.02 31.00
N LEU A 473 19.43 -28.14 30.14
CA LEU A 473 18.52 -28.50 29.05
C LEU A 473 19.29 -29.13 27.89
N HIS A 474 18.76 -30.26 27.42
CA HIS A 474 19.10 -30.88 26.14
C HIS A 474 17.95 -30.66 25.16
N VAL A 475 18.27 -30.33 23.91
CA VAL A 475 17.28 -30.07 22.85
C VAL A 475 17.48 -31.07 21.71
N THR A 476 16.42 -31.77 21.33
CA THR A 476 16.38 -32.57 20.11
C THR A 476 15.48 -31.88 19.09
N ILE A 477 16.05 -31.40 17.99
CA ILE A 477 15.31 -30.82 16.88
C ILE A 477 14.90 -31.95 15.94
N CYS A 478 13.60 -32.17 15.77
CA CYS A 478 13.07 -33.17 14.85
C CYS A 478 12.67 -32.50 13.54
N ALA A 479 13.29 -32.95 12.44
CA ALA A 479 13.24 -32.29 11.15
C ALA A 479 13.16 -33.32 10.01
N LEU A 480 12.58 -32.95 8.87
CA LEU A 480 12.63 -33.76 7.65
C LEU A 480 14.05 -33.77 7.05
N PRO A 481 14.42 -34.71 6.17
CA PRO A 481 15.79 -34.85 5.69
C PRO A 481 16.44 -33.55 5.16
N ALA A 482 15.74 -32.78 4.32
CA ALA A 482 16.26 -31.52 3.79
C ALA A 482 16.46 -30.46 4.88
N GLN A 483 15.53 -30.36 5.83
CA GLN A 483 15.67 -29.47 7.00
C GLN A 483 16.83 -29.89 7.91
N ALA A 484 16.97 -31.19 8.15
CA ALA A 484 17.99 -31.74 9.02
C ALA A 484 19.39 -31.48 8.44
N ASP A 485 19.57 -31.61 7.13
CA ASP A 485 20.81 -31.24 6.44
C ASP A 485 21.16 -29.76 6.65
N TRP A 486 20.21 -28.85 6.39
CA TRP A 486 20.40 -27.42 6.59
C TRP A 486 20.77 -27.10 8.04
N LEU A 487 20.01 -27.63 9.02
CA LEU A 487 20.26 -27.41 10.44
C LEU A 487 21.66 -27.87 10.86
N ARG A 488 22.13 -29.03 10.38
CA ARG A 488 23.47 -29.53 10.72
C ARG A 488 24.57 -28.61 10.18
N ARG A 489 24.36 -27.99 9.01
CA ARG A 489 25.30 -27.00 8.43
C ARG A 489 25.25 -25.66 9.17
N ASP A 490 24.07 -25.22 9.59
CA ASP A 490 23.82 -23.91 10.20
C ASP A 490 24.18 -23.86 11.70
N LEU A 491 23.91 -24.93 12.46
CA LEU A 491 24.06 -24.97 13.92
C LEU A 491 25.44 -24.53 14.45
N PRO A 492 26.60 -24.86 13.83
CA PRO A 492 27.90 -24.35 14.27
C PRO A 492 28.01 -22.82 14.22
N ALA A 493 27.39 -22.18 13.24
CA ALA A 493 27.37 -20.72 13.12
C ALA A 493 26.33 -20.10 14.07
N THR A 494 25.16 -20.73 14.18
CA THR A 494 24.08 -20.25 15.05
C THR A 494 24.42 -20.41 16.54
N ILE A 495 25.10 -21.48 16.94
CA ILE A 495 25.54 -21.75 18.32
C ILE A 495 27.06 -21.95 18.34
N PRO A 496 27.87 -20.86 18.39
CA PRO A 496 29.33 -20.98 18.36
C PRO A 496 29.92 -21.71 19.57
N ASP A 497 29.30 -21.58 20.75
CA ASP A 497 29.73 -22.24 21.98
C ASP A 497 29.57 -23.77 21.88
N GLU A 498 30.69 -24.49 21.97
CA GLU A 498 30.74 -25.95 21.85
C GLU A 498 29.98 -26.68 22.95
N GLN A 499 29.96 -26.16 24.18
CA GLN A 499 29.29 -26.79 25.31
C GLN A 499 27.76 -26.64 25.22
N GLN A 500 27.30 -25.49 24.74
CA GLN A 500 25.90 -25.27 24.41
C GLN A 500 25.48 -26.14 23.23
N ARG A 501 26.27 -26.15 22.14
CA ARG A 501 25.98 -26.91 20.92
C ARG A 501 25.98 -28.42 21.15
N ALA A 502 26.84 -28.94 22.02
CA ALA A 502 26.86 -30.36 22.38
C ALA A 502 25.55 -30.88 23.01
N ARG A 503 24.69 -29.97 23.50
CA ARG A 503 23.36 -30.28 24.06
C ARG A 503 22.23 -30.15 23.04
N VAL A 504 22.54 -29.86 21.78
CA VAL A 504 21.57 -29.76 20.68
C VAL A 504 21.83 -30.87 19.67
N SER A 505 20.83 -31.71 19.43
CA SER A 505 20.90 -32.82 18.46
C SER A 505 19.82 -32.66 17.39
N VAL A 506 20.12 -33.02 16.13
CA VAL A 506 19.15 -33.03 15.02
C VAL A 506 18.78 -34.47 14.69
N ALA A 507 17.50 -34.80 14.80
CA ALA A 507 16.93 -36.09 14.43
C ALA A 507 16.13 -35.97 13.13
N GLU A 508 16.43 -36.82 12.15
CA GLU A 508 15.61 -36.97 10.95
C GLU A 508 14.35 -37.75 11.32
N GLN A 509 13.22 -37.04 11.42
CA GLN A 509 11.97 -37.63 11.87
C GLN A 509 10.76 -36.84 11.36
N SER A 510 9.75 -37.55 10.90
CA SER A 510 8.45 -36.97 10.58
C SER A 510 7.61 -36.72 11.83
N VAL A 511 6.81 -35.65 11.83
CA VAL A 511 5.84 -35.34 12.90
C VAL A 511 4.74 -36.39 13.05
N PHE A 512 4.61 -37.32 12.09
CA PHE A 512 3.69 -38.46 12.13
C PHE A 512 4.27 -39.70 12.83
N GLU A 513 5.55 -39.66 13.19
CA GLU A 513 6.21 -40.69 13.98
C GLU A 513 6.20 -40.32 15.48
N PRO A 514 6.15 -41.30 16.40
CA PRO A 514 6.20 -41.01 17.84
C PRO A 514 7.45 -40.20 18.20
N SER A 515 7.30 -39.07 18.89
CA SER A 515 8.44 -38.23 19.28
C SER A 515 9.41 -39.00 20.20
N PRO A 516 10.70 -38.61 20.26
CA PRO A 516 11.64 -39.15 21.23
C PRO A 516 11.13 -38.91 22.66
N ALA A 517 11.49 -39.78 23.60
CA ALA A 517 11.10 -39.62 24.99
C ALA A 517 11.72 -38.35 25.58
N ALA A 518 10.90 -37.47 26.14
CA ALA A 518 11.31 -36.15 26.63
C ALA A 518 10.41 -35.62 27.76
N ASP A 519 10.89 -34.64 28.51
CA ASP A 519 10.08 -33.95 29.53
C ASP A 519 9.05 -33.01 28.86
N ALA A 520 9.39 -32.44 27.70
CA ALA A 520 8.46 -31.64 26.91
C ALA A 520 8.67 -31.80 25.41
N VAL A 521 7.58 -31.70 24.64
CA VAL A 521 7.62 -31.55 23.18
C VAL A 521 7.07 -30.19 22.83
N PHE A 522 7.85 -29.36 22.14
CA PHE A 522 7.47 -28.01 21.76
C PHE A 522 7.22 -27.95 20.25
N VAL A 523 5.99 -27.62 19.88
CA VAL A 523 5.54 -27.41 18.51
C VAL A 523 5.30 -25.92 18.32
N ILE A 524 6.03 -25.28 17.39
CA ILE A 524 5.91 -23.84 17.11
C ILE A 524 5.57 -23.64 15.64
N ARG A 525 4.31 -23.29 15.38
CA ARG A 525 3.73 -22.95 14.06
C ARG A 525 3.97 -24.04 13.01
N ALA A 526 4.04 -25.30 13.44
CA ALA A 526 4.40 -26.40 12.57
C ALA A 526 3.17 -27.16 12.05
N PHE A 527 2.02 -27.09 12.75
CA PHE A 527 0.85 -27.90 12.43
C PHE A 527 -0.28 -27.12 11.75
N LYS A 528 -0.16 -25.78 11.60
CA LYS A 528 -1.09 -24.99 10.76
C LYS A 528 -1.16 -25.45 9.30
N ASN A 529 -0.09 -26.05 8.77
CA ASN A 529 -0.05 -26.55 7.40
C ASN A 529 -0.55 -28.00 7.25
N LEU A 530 -1.06 -28.61 8.32
CA LEU A 530 -1.59 -29.97 8.30
C LEU A 530 -3.11 -29.93 8.37
N ALA A 531 -3.80 -30.72 7.55
CA ALA A 531 -5.24 -30.90 7.69
C ALA A 531 -5.61 -31.39 9.10
N ASP A 532 -6.80 -31.09 9.60
CA ASP A 532 -7.16 -31.34 11.02
C ASP A 532 -6.97 -32.78 11.50
N ALA A 533 -7.24 -33.76 10.63
CA ALA A 533 -7.02 -35.17 10.97
C ALA A 533 -5.53 -35.48 11.16
N ASP A 534 -4.67 -34.87 10.34
CA ASP A 534 -3.22 -35.01 10.35
C ASP A 534 -2.60 -34.22 11.50
N ALA A 535 -3.05 -32.99 11.74
CA ALA A 535 -2.64 -32.19 12.90
C ALA A 535 -2.99 -32.88 14.23
N ALA A 536 -4.20 -33.43 14.35
CA ALA A 536 -4.58 -34.23 15.51
C ALA A 536 -3.74 -35.51 15.64
N HIS A 537 -3.33 -36.11 14.51
CA HIS A 537 -2.42 -37.24 14.53
C HIS A 537 -1.03 -36.87 15.00
N ALA A 538 -0.46 -35.78 14.48
CA ALA A 538 0.84 -35.28 14.87
C ALA A 538 0.89 -34.89 16.36
N LEU A 539 -0.16 -34.25 16.88
CA LEU A 539 -0.27 -33.97 18.32
C LEU A 539 -0.31 -35.24 19.18
N ARG A 540 -1.01 -36.31 18.73
CA ARG A 540 -0.97 -37.61 19.42
C ARG A 540 0.43 -38.17 19.48
N ARG A 541 1.17 -38.10 18.37
CA ARG A 541 2.55 -38.58 18.27
C ARG A 541 3.53 -37.78 19.12
N ALA A 542 3.31 -36.47 19.22
CA ALA A 542 4.05 -35.59 20.12
C ALA A 542 3.86 -35.96 21.61
N ALA A 543 2.66 -36.41 21.99
CA ALA A 543 2.37 -36.75 23.38
C ALA A 543 2.71 -38.21 23.76
N GLU A 544 2.96 -39.09 22.79
CA GLU A 544 2.99 -40.55 22.97
C GLU A 544 4.11 -41.05 23.91
N ASN A 545 5.29 -40.44 23.83
CA ASN A 545 6.48 -40.85 24.59
C ASN A 545 6.89 -39.83 25.68
N LEU A 546 5.98 -38.95 26.11
CA LEU A 546 6.27 -38.02 27.19
C LEU A 546 6.66 -38.78 28.47
N LEU A 547 7.73 -38.30 29.13
CA LEU A 547 8.13 -38.82 30.45
C LEU A 547 7.05 -38.51 31.50
N PRO A 548 7.03 -39.20 32.66
CA PRO A 548 6.07 -38.91 33.72
C PRO A 548 6.07 -37.43 34.13
N GLY A 549 4.92 -36.77 34.02
CA GLY A 549 4.78 -35.33 34.26
C GLY A 549 5.15 -34.43 33.07
N GLY A 550 5.42 -35.02 31.90
CA GLY A 550 5.74 -34.30 30.68
C GLY A 550 4.52 -33.67 30.00
N ARG A 551 4.79 -32.72 29.10
CA ARG A 551 3.77 -31.87 28.47
C ARG A 551 4.08 -31.55 27.00
N VAL A 552 3.06 -31.29 26.20
CA VAL A 552 3.22 -30.68 24.88
C VAL A 552 3.02 -29.17 25.02
N LEU A 553 3.94 -28.38 24.48
CA LEU A 553 3.83 -26.94 24.38
C LEU A 553 3.51 -26.59 22.93
N LEU A 554 2.34 -26.01 22.68
CA LEU A 554 1.86 -25.71 21.34
C LEU A 554 1.72 -24.20 21.14
N VAL A 555 2.36 -23.67 20.11
CA VAL A 555 2.17 -22.32 19.60
C VAL A 555 1.66 -22.44 18.18
N GLU A 556 0.48 -21.90 17.91
CA GLU A 556 -0.09 -21.75 16.57
C GLU A 556 -0.60 -20.33 16.41
N ASP A 557 -0.59 -19.83 15.17
CA ASP A 557 -1.27 -18.59 14.83
C ASP A 557 -2.77 -18.90 14.71
N LEU A 558 -3.60 -18.09 15.38
CA LEU A 558 -5.06 -18.24 15.32
C LEU A 558 -5.66 -17.30 14.28
N PHE A 559 -6.72 -17.75 13.64
CA PHE A 559 -7.57 -16.93 12.79
C PHE A 559 -8.61 -16.22 13.64
N ASP A 560 -8.49 -14.90 13.80
CA ASP A 560 -9.47 -14.08 14.50
C ASP A 560 -10.52 -13.56 13.50
N THR A 561 -11.71 -14.15 13.53
CA THR A 561 -12.82 -13.73 12.66
C THR A 561 -13.44 -12.39 13.09
N GLY A 562 -13.12 -11.90 14.29
CA GLY A 562 -13.57 -10.61 14.82
C GLY A 562 -12.68 -9.42 14.42
N ASP A 563 -11.43 -9.67 14.04
CA ASP A 563 -10.43 -8.65 13.66
C ASP A 563 -9.70 -9.04 12.36
N LEU A 564 -10.47 -9.55 11.39
CA LEU A 564 -9.95 -10.06 10.12
C LEU A 564 -9.49 -8.92 9.21
N ASP A 565 -8.23 -8.95 8.79
CA ASP A 565 -7.72 -8.11 7.70
C ASP A 565 -7.60 -8.86 6.35
N GLU A 566 -7.34 -8.10 5.28
CA GLU A 566 -7.21 -8.64 3.92
C GLU A 566 -6.03 -9.61 3.78
N HIS A 567 -4.92 -9.36 4.49
CA HIS A 567 -3.73 -10.21 4.43
C HIS A 567 -3.94 -11.55 5.12
N ASP A 568 -4.67 -11.58 6.24
CA ASP A 568 -5.03 -12.83 6.92
C ASP A 568 -5.90 -13.72 6.02
N GLY A 569 -6.88 -13.14 5.35
CA GLY A 569 -7.73 -13.85 4.39
C GLY A 569 -6.96 -14.38 3.18
N GLU A 570 -6.04 -13.59 2.61
CA GLU A 570 -5.18 -14.01 1.50
C GLU A 570 -4.27 -15.19 1.90
N ALA A 571 -3.63 -15.09 3.07
CA ALA A 571 -2.73 -16.12 3.58
C ALA A 571 -3.48 -17.44 3.83
N ASP A 572 -4.71 -17.37 4.38
CA ASP A 572 -5.53 -18.55 4.64
C ASP A 572 -5.96 -19.27 3.35
N LEU A 573 -6.41 -18.52 2.34
CA LEU A 573 -6.78 -19.09 1.03
C LEU A 573 -5.57 -19.69 0.31
N LEU A 574 -4.40 -19.05 0.40
CA LEU A 574 -3.17 -19.59 -0.16
C LEU A 574 -2.77 -20.88 0.54
N ALA A 575 -2.79 -20.90 1.88
CA ALA A 575 -2.49 -22.09 2.67
C ALA A 575 -3.44 -23.24 2.29
N LEU A 576 -4.74 -22.96 2.13
CA LEU A 576 -5.72 -23.96 1.70
C LEU A 576 -5.35 -24.55 0.32
N ALA A 577 -4.97 -23.70 -0.63
CA ALA A 577 -4.59 -24.15 -1.96
C ALA A 577 -3.29 -24.97 -1.99
N VAL A 578 -2.32 -24.60 -1.15
CA VAL A 578 -0.99 -25.21 -1.09
C VAL A 578 -0.98 -26.49 -0.25
N HIS A 579 -1.59 -26.44 0.93
CA HIS A 579 -1.50 -27.46 1.98
C HIS A 579 -2.81 -28.21 2.22
N GLY A 580 -3.95 -27.69 1.75
CA GLY A 580 -5.26 -28.26 2.08
C GLY A 580 -5.67 -27.98 3.52
N SER A 581 -5.05 -26.97 4.14
CA SER A 581 -5.31 -26.49 5.50
C SER A 581 -4.94 -25.01 5.58
N GLY A 582 -5.25 -24.35 6.68
CA GLY A 582 -5.06 -22.92 6.86
C GLY A 582 -4.95 -22.54 8.33
N LEU A 583 -5.13 -21.25 8.62
CA LEU A 583 -5.21 -20.77 9.99
C LEU A 583 -6.49 -21.32 10.64
N ARG A 584 -6.41 -21.62 11.93
CA ARG A 584 -7.54 -22.16 12.70
C ARG A 584 -8.08 -21.09 13.62
N THR A 585 -9.40 -20.99 13.73
CA THR A 585 -10.02 -20.29 14.85
C THR A 585 -9.69 -21.00 16.17
N GLY A 586 -9.86 -20.31 17.30
CA GLY A 586 -9.67 -20.93 18.63
C GLY A 586 -10.52 -22.20 18.82
N THR A 587 -11.76 -22.18 18.34
CA THR A 587 -12.68 -23.33 18.40
C THR A 587 -12.20 -24.51 17.56
N GLU A 588 -11.68 -24.27 16.35
CA GLU A 588 -11.15 -25.33 15.49
C GLU A 588 -9.87 -25.93 16.06
N LEU A 589 -8.98 -25.09 16.63
CA LEU A 589 -7.80 -25.59 17.33
C LEU A 589 -8.19 -26.47 18.53
N ASP A 590 -9.18 -26.06 19.32
CA ASP A 590 -9.69 -26.87 20.44
C ASP A 590 -10.29 -28.20 19.98
N ALA A 591 -10.96 -28.23 18.83
CA ALA A 591 -11.45 -29.47 18.23
C ALA A 591 -10.30 -30.41 17.81
N VAL A 592 -9.21 -29.87 17.25
CA VAL A 592 -8.00 -30.64 16.90
C VAL A 592 -7.31 -31.20 18.15
N ILE A 593 -7.15 -30.39 19.20
CA ILE A 593 -6.57 -30.82 20.49
C ILE A 593 -7.42 -31.94 21.11
N THR A 594 -8.75 -31.77 21.12
CA THR A 594 -9.69 -32.76 21.64
C THR A 594 -9.62 -34.06 20.83
N ARG A 595 -9.56 -33.97 19.49
CA ARG A 595 -9.40 -35.13 18.60
C ARG A 595 -8.06 -35.84 18.79
N ALA A 596 -7.04 -35.13 19.27
CA ALA A 596 -5.78 -35.73 19.68
C ALA A 596 -5.86 -36.46 21.03
N GLY A 597 -6.99 -36.40 21.75
CA GLY A 597 -7.11 -36.98 23.09
C GLY A 597 -6.26 -36.23 24.13
N LEU A 598 -6.02 -34.95 23.91
CA LEU A 598 -5.30 -34.05 24.80
C LEU A 598 -6.27 -33.04 25.41
N VAL A 599 -5.89 -32.48 26.55
CA VAL A 599 -6.56 -31.34 27.20
C VAL A 599 -5.57 -30.23 27.45
N ARG A 600 -6.05 -28.98 27.35
CA ARG A 600 -5.27 -27.80 27.71
C ARG A 600 -5.22 -27.68 29.24
N SER A 601 -4.05 -27.87 29.83
CA SER A 601 -3.83 -27.73 31.27
C SER A 601 -3.57 -26.28 31.69
N ALA A 602 -2.91 -25.51 30.83
CA ALA A 602 -2.61 -24.10 31.06
C ALA A 602 -2.44 -23.33 29.74
N THR A 603 -2.51 -22.01 29.84
CA THR A 603 -2.16 -21.08 28.76
C THR A 603 -1.19 -20.07 29.30
N HIS A 604 -0.12 -19.82 28.57
CA HIS A 604 0.89 -18.82 28.90
C HIS A 604 0.95 -17.77 27.79
N THR A 605 1.28 -16.54 28.13
CA THR A 605 1.48 -15.46 27.16
C THR A 605 2.92 -14.96 27.28
N VAL A 606 3.63 -14.92 26.15
CA VAL A 606 5.03 -14.48 26.09
C VAL A 606 5.25 -13.47 24.98
N GLY A 607 6.28 -12.63 25.13
CA GLY A 607 6.66 -11.64 24.12
C GLY A 607 5.53 -10.68 23.79
N TRP A 608 5.28 -10.46 22.50
CA TRP A 608 4.24 -9.57 21.97
C TRP A 608 2.85 -10.24 21.97
N GLY A 609 2.45 -10.86 23.08
CA GLY A 609 1.13 -11.48 23.20
C GLY A 609 1.00 -12.88 22.58
N THR A 610 2.12 -13.56 22.28
CA THR A 610 2.07 -14.93 21.73
C THR A 610 1.56 -15.90 22.78
N THR A 611 0.55 -16.70 22.39
CA THR A 611 -0.09 -17.68 23.26
C THR A 611 0.59 -19.04 23.14
N ILE A 612 0.96 -19.63 24.28
CA ILE A 612 1.50 -20.99 24.40
C ILE A 612 0.46 -21.83 25.12
N HIS A 613 -0.03 -22.87 24.44
CA HIS A 613 -0.96 -23.84 24.99
C HIS A 613 -0.19 -25.01 25.59
N GLU A 614 -0.34 -25.22 26.89
CA GLU A 614 0.20 -26.40 27.57
C GLU A 614 -0.83 -27.53 27.50
N LEU A 615 -0.45 -28.65 26.89
CA LEU A 615 -1.33 -29.78 26.66
C LEU A 615 -0.82 -31.02 27.39
N ALA A 616 -1.76 -31.76 27.97
CA ALA A 616 -1.52 -33.04 28.63
C ALA A 616 -2.48 -34.11 28.08
N PRO A 617 -2.12 -35.40 28.14
CA PRO A 617 -3.05 -36.48 27.83
C PRO A 617 -4.32 -36.39 28.68
N SER A 618 -5.49 -36.57 28.06
CA SER A 618 -6.75 -36.62 28.81
C SER A 618 -6.70 -37.74 29.87
N PRO A 619 -7.12 -37.48 31.12
CA PRO A 619 -7.28 -38.54 32.10
C PRO A 619 -8.29 -39.57 31.56
N ARG A 620 -7.86 -40.84 31.51
CA ARG A 620 -8.69 -41.95 31.01
C ARG A 620 -9.86 -42.26 31.92
#